data_AF-A0A520FU34-F1
#
_entry.id   AF-A0A520FU34-F1
#
_cell.length_a   1.000
_cell.length_b   1.000
_cell.length_c   1.000
_cell.angle_alpha   90.00
_cell.angle_beta   90.00
_cell.angle_gamma   90.00
#
_symmetry.space_group_name_H-M   'P 1'
#
loop_
_entity.id
_entity.type
_entity.pdbx_description
1 polymer ?
#
loop_
_entity_poly.entity_id
_entity_poly.type
_entity_poly.pdbx_seq_one_letter_code
_entity_poly.pdbx_strand_id
1 'polypeptide(L)'
;MDKPEFQRSRRYLEAPRRSIGLRLLGTSLFVFWQVVRLTCCALLILMEPLLRATLVPIAFLSFVVTLIFGFLIGDPRFPRWGMLAFSVGTLMLYWLFLGLMSLFMTLPPAHDR
;
A
#
# COMPACT_ATOMS: atom_id res chain seq x y z
N MET A 1 -33.10 15.27 54.85
CA MET A 1 -32.72 14.28 53.81
C MET A 1 -33.21 14.78 52.46
N ASP A 2 -32.82 14.16 51.33
CA ASP A 2 -33.37 14.38 49.96
C ASP A 2 -32.66 15.39 49.03
N LYS A 3 -31.34 15.27 48.85
CA LYS A 3 -30.60 15.93 47.74
C LYS A 3 -29.80 15.02 46.76
N PRO A 4 -29.75 13.67 46.84
CA PRO A 4 -28.89 12.91 45.92
C PRO A 4 -29.51 12.65 44.54
N GLU A 5 -30.85 12.72 44.39
CA GLU A 5 -31.51 12.26 43.15
C GLU A 5 -31.41 13.28 42.01
N PHE A 6 -31.47 14.57 42.33
CA PHE A 6 -31.42 15.64 41.33
C PHE A 6 -30.05 15.75 40.63
N GLN A 7 -28.98 15.33 41.31
CA GLN A 7 -27.63 15.36 40.77
C GLN A 7 -27.32 14.18 39.83
N ARG A 8 -28.06 13.07 39.95
CA ARG A 8 -27.97 11.92 39.03
C ARG A 8 -28.56 12.28 37.68
N SER A 9 -29.76 12.87 37.64
CA SER A 9 -30.45 13.21 36.39
C SER A 9 -29.68 14.20 35.50
N ARG A 10 -28.90 15.13 36.08
CA ARG A 10 -28.02 16.01 35.28
C ARG A 10 -26.84 15.27 34.64
N ARG A 11 -26.29 14.24 35.29
CA ARG A 11 -25.15 13.48 34.73
C ARG A 11 -25.53 12.57 33.56
N TYR A 12 -26.79 12.12 33.49
CA TYR A 12 -27.28 11.34 32.35
C TYR A 12 -27.56 12.18 31.10
N LEU A 13 -27.88 13.48 31.26
CA LEU A 13 -28.26 14.32 30.13
C LEU A 13 -27.06 14.87 29.33
N GLU A 14 -25.88 14.98 29.93
CA GLU A 14 -24.68 15.51 29.26
C GLU A 14 -23.81 14.43 28.58
N ALA A 15 -24.09 13.16 28.83
CA ALA A 15 -23.33 12.03 28.26
C ALA A 15 -23.51 11.78 26.73
N PRO A 16 -24.64 12.11 26.05
CA PRO A 16 -24.84 11.68 24.66
C PRO A 16 -24.26 12.64 23.60
N ARG A 17 -23.95 13.91 23.95
CA ARG A 17 -23.60 14.92 22.93
C ARG A 17 -22.15 14.83 22.45
N ARG A 18 -21.20 14.52 23.35
CA ARG A 18 -19.78 14.31 22.99
C ARG A 18 -19.57 13.05 22.14
N SER A 19 -20.37 12.01 22.37
CA SER A 19 -20.27 10.75 21.61
C SER A 19 -20.71 10.88 20.16
N ILE A 20 -21.67 11.77 19.85
CA ILE A 20 -22.13 11.95 18.46
C ILE A 20 -21.07 12.65 17.61
N GLY A 21 -20.43 13.70 18.15
CA GLY A 21 -19.34 14.40 17.46
C GLY A 21 -18.13 13.49 17.21
N LEU A 22 -17.70 12.72 18.22
CA LEU A 22 -16.61 11.74 18.07
C LEU A 22 -16.96 10.62 17.09
N ARG A 23 -18.21 10.17 17.07
CA ARG A 23 -18.68 9.19 16.09
C ARG A 23 -18.61 9.75 14.67
N LEU A 24 -19.15 10.94 14.42
CA LEU A 24 -19.11 11.60 13.11
C LEU A 24 -17.67 11.83 12.61
N LEU A 25 -16.78 12.23 13.52
CA LEU A 25 -15.36 12.44 13.21
C LEU A 25 -14.70 11.09 12.88
N GLY A 26 -15.02 10.04 13.63
CA GLY A 26 -14.61 8.67 13.36
C GLY A 26 -15.11 8.13 12.02
N THR A 27 -16.40 8.31 11.70
CA THR A 27 -16.96 7.88 10.41
C THR A 27 -16.37 8.68 9.26
N SER A 28 -16.18 10.00 9.42
CA SER A 28 -15.56 10.83 8.39
C SER A 28 -14.11 10.38 8.11
N LEU A 29 -13.32 10.14 9.16
CA LEU A 29 -11.96 9.63 9.03
C LEU A 29 -11.94 8.25 8.37
N PHE A 30 -12.90 7.38 8.73
CA PHE A 30 -13.05 6.06 8.17
C PHE A 30 -13.41 6.10 6.69
N VAL A 31 -14.40 6.92 6.30
CA VAL A 31 -14.79 7.12 4.90
C VAL A 31 -13.62 7.69 4.10
N PHE A 32 -12.92 8.70 4.63
CA PHE A 32 -11.74 9.24 3.99
C PHE A 32 -10.65 8.18 3.80
N TRP A 33 -10.37 7.39 4.83
CA TRP A 33 -9.42 6.27 4.76
C TRP A 33 -9.81 5.24 3.71
N GLN A 34 -11.10 4.89 3.63
CA GLN A 34 -11.61 3.97 2.62
C GLN A 34 -11.47 4.53 1.20
N VAL A 35 -11.73 5.83 0.99
CA VAL A 35 -11.54 6.50 -0.31
C VAL A 35 -10.08 6.47 -0.73
N VAL A 36 -9.15 6.81 0.18
CA VAL A 36 -7.70 6.71 -0.10
C VAL A 36 -7.32 5.28 -0.48
N ARG A 37 -7.85 4.30 0.25
CA ARG A 37 -7.57 2.88 0.02
C ARG A 37 -8.13 2.38 -1.32
N LEU A 38 -9.36 2.78 -1.68
CA LEU A 38 -9.98 2.50 -2.97
C LEU A 38 -9.19 3.13 -4.13
N THR A 39 -8.78 4.38 -3.95
CA THR A 39 -7.97 5.10 -4.95
C THR A 39 -6.61 4.42 -5.14
N CYS A 40 -5.98 4.00 -4.04
CA CYS A 40 -4.72 3.27 -4.08
C CYS A 40 -4.88 1.88 -4.74
N CYS A 41 -5.95 1.14 -4.43
CA CYS A 41 -6.25 -0.14 -5.08
C CYS A 41 -6.51 0.03 -6.59
N ALA A 42 -7.24 1.08 -6.98
CA ALA A 42 -7.49 1.38 -8.39
C ALA A 42 -6.18 1.70 -9.13
N LEU A 43 -5.30 2.51 -8.51
CA LEU A 43 -3.98 2.80 -9.06
C LEU A 43 -3.10 1.55 -9.15
N LEU A 44 -3.12 0.67 -8.14
CA LEU A 44 -2.37 -0.58 -8.14
C LEU A 44 -2.82 -1.52 -9.26
N ILE A 45 -4.14 -1.69 -9.42
CA ILE A 45 -4.73 -2.50 -10.51
C ILE A 45 -4.36 -1.92 -11.88
N LEU A 46 -4.35 -0.58 -12.01
CA LEU A 46 -3.99 0.08 -13.26
C LEU A 46 -2.48 -0.02 -13.56
N MET A 47 -1.64 0.06 -12.52
CA MET A 47 -0.19 -0.03 -12.62
C MET A 47 0.30 -1.47 -12.82
N GLU A 48 -0.42 -2.48 -12.36
CA GLU A 48 -0.07 -3.89 -12.53
C GLU A 48 0.21 -4.30 -13.99
N PRO A 49 -0.68 -4.07 -14.98
CA PRO A 49 -0.40 -4.40 -16.37
C PRO A 49 0.72 -3.54 -16.95
N LEU A 50 0.86 -2.29 -16.51
CA LEU A 50 1.89 -1.36 -16.99
C LEU A 50 3.28 -1.80 -16.51
N LEU A 51 3.42 -2.14 -15.22
CA LEU A 51 4.66 -2.68 -14.67
C LEU A 51 4.99 -4.02 -15.30
N ARG A 52 4.02 -4.93 -15.43
CA ARG A 52 4.28 -6.23 -16.06
C ARG A 52 4.69 -6.07 -17.52
N ALA A 53 4.05 -5.17 -18.27
CA ALA A 53 4.36 -4.93 -19.67
C ALA A 53 5.71 -4.23 -19.87
N THR A 54 6.22 -3.47 -18.89
CA THR A 54 7.47 -2.71 -19.03
C THR A 54 8.65 -3.36 -18.31
N LEU A 55 8.51 -3.72 -17.03
CA LEU A 55 9.60 -4.30 -16.24
C LEU A 55 10.00 -5.69 -16.75
N VAL A 56 9.06 -6.51 -17.22
CA VAL A 56 9.39 -7.86 -17.71
C VAL A 56 10.29 -7.80 -18.95
N PRO A 57 9.93 -7.09 -20.04
CA PRO A 57 10.81 -7.00 -21.20
C PRO A 57 12.08 -6.21 -20.89
N ILE A 58 12.05 -5.18 -20.03
CA ILE A 58 13.28 -4.47 -19.63
C ILE A 58 14.23 -5.40 -18.86
N ALA A 59 13.73 -6.13 -17.86
CA ALA A 59 14.55 -7.07 -17.09
C ALA A 59 15.11 -8.19 -17.97
N PHE A 60 14.29 -8.71 -18.89
CA PHE A 60 14.71 -9.72 -19.87
C PHE A 60 15.76 -9.16 -20.83
N LEU A 61 15.56 -7.96 -21.36
CA LEU A 61 16.50 -7.31 -22.27
C LEU A 61 17.83 -7.03 -21.58
N SER A 62 17.82 -6.48 -20.36
CA SER A 62 19.02 -6.25 -19.56
C SER A 62 19.76 -7.57 -19.25
N PHE A 63 19.03 -8.64 -18.96
CA PHE A 63 19.61 -9.97 -18.75
C PHE A 63 20.28 -10.50 -20.03
N VAL A 64 19.58 -10.46 -21.17
CA VAL A 64 20.10 -10.91 -22.47
C VAL A 64 21.35 -10.11 -22.88
N VAL A 65 21.32 -8.79 -22.74
CA VAL A 65 22.47 -7.92 -23.02
C VAL A 65 23.66 -8.28 -22.11
N THR A 66 23.42 -8.53 -20.82
CA THR A 66 24.47 -8.94 -19.89
C THR A 66 25.06 -10.29 -20.26
N LEU A 67 24.23 -11.24 -20.70
CA LEU A 67 24.65 -12.59 -21.08
C LEU A 67 25.51 -12.54 -22.35
N ILE A 68 25.07 -11.79 -23.37
CA ILE A 68 25.79 -11.66 -24.65
C ILE A 68 27.10 -10.88 -24.48
N PHE A 69 27.06 -9.67 -23.93
CA PHE A 69 28.24 -8.80 -23.87
C PHE A 69 29.16 -9.10 -22.68
N GLY A 70 28.58 -9.43 -21.53
CA GLY A 70 29.34 -9.69 -20.31
C GLY A 70 29.95 -11.09 -20.27
N PHE A 71 29.19 -12.12 -20.64
CA PHE A 71 29.62 -13.51 -20.52
C PHE A 71 30.06 -14.14 -21.84
N LEU A 72 29.37 -13.88 -22.96
CA LEU A 72 29.64 -14.55 -24.25
C LEU A 72 30.80 -13.90 -25.02
N ILE A 73 30.80 -12.59 -25.16
CA ILE A 73 31.89 -11.82 -25.81
C ILE A 73 33.06 -11.61 -24.84
N GLY A 74 32.76 -11.54 -23.53
CA GLY A 74 33.78 -11.40 -22.49
C GLY A 74 34.52 -10.07 -22.50
N ASP A 75 33.91 -9.00 -23.05
CA ASP A 75 34.58 -7.71 -23.18
C ASP A 75 34.93 -7.14 -21.79
N PRO A 76 36.21 -6.83 -21.50
CA PRO A 76 36.64 -6.32 -20.20
C PRO A 76 36.11 -4.91 -19.90
N ARG A 77 35.66 -4.14 -20.91
CA ARG A 77 35.14 -2.77 -20.69
C ARG A 77 33.66 -2.73 -20.34
N PHE A 78 32.94 -3.85 -20.48
CA PHE A 78 31.50 -3.88 -20.29
C PHE A 78 31.12 -4.07 -18.81
N PRO A 79 30.28 -3.21 -18.21
CA PRO A 79 29.92 -3.25 -16.79
C PRO A 79 28.89 -4.35 -16.48
N ARG A 80 29.35 -5.61 -16.57
CA ARG A 80 28.55 -6.85 -16.46
C ARG A 80 27.73 -6.89 -15.17
N TRP A 81 28.39 -6.59 -14.05
CA TRP A 81 27.77 -6.61 -12.72
C TRP A 81 26.71 -5.51 -12.55
N GLY A 82 26.91 -4.35 -13.21
CA GLY A 82 25.97 -3.23 -13.15
C GLY A 82 24.66 -3.55 -13.89
N MET A 83 24.74 -4.11 -15.10
CA MET A 83 23.53 -4.51 -15.83
C MET A 83 22.81 -5.69 -15.20
N LEU A 84 23.55 -6.63 -14.59
CA LEU A 84 22.97 -7.76 -13.85
C LEU A 84 22.25 -7.26 -12.58
N ALA A 85 22.87 -6.37 -11.81
CA ALA A 85 22.24 -5.72 -10.66
C ALA A 85 21.01 -4.90 -11.05
N PHE A 86 21.00 -4.29 -12.25
CA PHE A 86 19.83 -3.57 -12.77
C PHE A 86 18.66 -4.51 -13.09
N SER A 87 18.93 -5.69 -13.66
CA SER A 87 17.91 -6.71 -13.91
C SER A 87 17.35 -7.30 -12.61
N VAL A 88 18.23 -7.65 -11.66
CA VAL A 88 17.80 -8.14 -10.34
C VAL A 88 17.06 -7.06 -9.56
N GLY A 89 17.51 -5.81 -9.64
CA GLY A 89 16.88 -4.66 -8.99
C GLY A 89 15.47 -4.38 -9.54
N THR A 90 15.28 -4.46 -10.86
CA THR A 90 13.94 -4.34 -11.47
C THR A 90 13.02 -5.49 -11.05
N LEU A 91 13.55 -6.71 -10.97
CA LEU A 91 12.78 -7.86 -10.46
C LEU A 91 12.39 -7.71 -8.97
N MET A 92 13.32 -7.25 -8.12
CA MET A 92 13.05 -6.98 -6.71
C MET A 92 12.03 -5.85 -6.53
N LEU A 93 12.12 -4.79 -7.34
CA LEU A 93 11.17 -3.68 -7.30
C LEU A 93 9.75 -4.15 -7.68
N TYR A 94 9.64 -5.05 -8.65
CA TYR A 94 8.38 -5.69 -9.02
C TYR A 94 7.81 -6.55 -7.87
N TRP A 95 8.65 -7.34 -7.20
CA TRP A 95 8.26 -8.11 -6.02
C TRP A 95 7.81 -7.23 -4.86
N LEU A 96 8.51 -6.10 -4.62
CA LEU A 96 8.13 -5.11 -3.62
C LEU A 96 6.73 -4.53 -3.92
N PHE A 97 6.47 -4.17 -5.19
CA PHE A 97 5.18 -3.67 -5.63
C PHE A 97 4.05 -4.69 -5.40
N LEU A 98 4.28 -5.96 -5.77
CA LEU A 98 3.31 -7.05 -5.52
C LEU A 98 3.08 -7.28 -4.02
N GLY A 99 4.14 -7.25 -3.20
CA GLY A 99 4.03 -7.37 -1.76
C GLY A 99 3.21 -6.23 -1.14
N LEU A 100 3.41 -5.00 -1.62
CA LEU A 100 2.64 -3.83 -1.20
C LEU A 100 1.16 -3.98 -1.59
N MET A 101 0.88 -4.42 -2.82
CA MET A 101 -0.47 -4.69 -3.29
C MET A 101 -1.15 -5.78 -2.43
N SER A 102 -0.43 -6.86 -2.13
CA SER A 102 -0.92 -7.90 -1.22
C SER A 102 -1.21 -7.32 0.16
N LEU A 103 -0.34 -6.48 0.73
CA LEU A 103 -0.58 -5.86 2.03
C LEU A 103 -1.89 -5.05 2.04
N PHE A 104 -2.11 -4.26 0.97
CA PHE A 104 -3.33 -3.46 0.82
C PHE A 104 -4.59 -4.31 0.60
N MET A 105 -4.48 -5.45 -0.08
CA MET A 105 -5.58 -6.39 -0.30
C MET A 105 -5.87 -7.27 0.93
N THR A 106 -4.83 -7.68 1.66
CA THR A 106 -4.92 -8.59 2.81
C THR A 106 -5.32 -7.89 4.10
N LEU A 107 -5.22 -6.55 4.21
CA LEU A 107 -5.76 -5.84 5.38
C LEU A 107 -7.28 -6.08 5.47
N PRO A 108 -7.79 -6.87 6.43
CA PRO A 108 -9.22 -7.08 6.56
C PRO A 108 -9.88 -5.72 6.88
N PRO A 109 -11.16 -5.52 6.53
CA PRO A 109 -11.92 -4.42 7.08
C PRO A 109 -11.96 -4.62 8.60
N ALA A 110 -11.09 -3.93 9.33
CA ALA A 110 -11.12 -3.90 10.79
C ALA A 110 -12.29 -3.01 11.23
N HIS A 111 -13.52 -3.47 11.03
CA HIS A 111 -14.71 -2.91 11.66
C HIS A 111 -15.88 -3.90 11.64
N ASP A 112 -15.71 -5.02 12.34
CA ASP A 112 -16.83 -5.84 12.79
C ASP A 112 -16.67 -6.02 14.31
N ARG A 113 -16.98 -4.95 15.06
CA ARG A 113 -17.25 -4.95 16.51
C ARG A 113 -17.89 -3.65 16.96
#